data_AF-A0A8J9U022-F1
#
_entry.id   AF-A0A8J9U022-F1
#
_cell.length_a   1.000
_cell.length_b   1.000
_cell.length_c   1.000
_cell.angle_alpha   90.00
_cell.angle_beta   90.00
_cell.angle_gamma   90.00
#
_symmetry.space_group_name_H-M   'P 1'
#
loop_
_entity.id
_entity.type
_entity.pdbx_description
1 polymer ?
#
loop_
_entity_poly.entity_id
_entity_poly.type
_entity_poly.pdbx_seq_one_letter_code
_entity_poly.pdbx_strand_id
1 'polypeptide(L)'
;DRNEMKEKKSILTEALARMAMAYADIKTEEAKPKFDETLKKLKAWVDLDSTSKYTPLVLEREERAGRYGIVLKLISKLLSKEVKEKDFVKPLSKRDLLEKRAIILGTLGYSILVEHDKKTRVIACPKAYALF
;
A
#
# COMPACT_ATOMS: atom_id res chain seq x y z
N ASP A 1 -19.31 17.04 -23.42
CA ASP A 1 -18.57 15.90 -24.03
C ASP A 1 -18.30 14.73 -23.08
N ARG A 2 -18.41 13.48 -23.56
CA ARG A 2 -18.16 12.26 -22.77
C ARG A 2 -16.69 12.12 -22.36
N ASN A 3 -15.77 12.58 -23.20
CA ASN A 3 -14.33 12.51 -22.93
C ASN A 3 -13.91 13.46 -21.81
N GLU A 4 -14.45 14.69 -21.83
CA GLU A 4 -14.25 15.68 -20.78
C GLU A 4 -14.72 15.19 -19.40
N MET A 5 -15.88 14.52 -19.35
CA MET A 5 -16.37 13.93 -18.09
C MET A 5 -15.50 12.78 -17.57
N LYS A 6 -14.92 11.97 -18.46
CA LYS A 6 -13.96 10.92 -18.07
C LYS A 6 -12.69 11.52 -17.49
N GLU A 7 -12.19 12.60 -18.08
CA GLU A 7 -11.00 13.30 -17.61
C GLU A 7 -11.23 13.93 -16.22
N LYS A 8 -12.35 14.65 -16.05
CA LYS A 8 -12.76 15.20 -14.73
C LYS A 8 -12.86 14.11 -13.67
N LYS A 9 -13.46 12.96 -14.01
CA LYS A 9 -13.52 11.79 -13.10
C LYS A 9 -12.13 11.28 -12.75
N SER A 10 -11.25 11.13 -13.73
CA SER A 10 -9.87 10.68 -13.51
C SER A 10 -9.12 11.58 -12.53
N ILE A 11 -9.15 12.89 -12.78
CA ILE A 11 -8.53 13.91 -11.92
C ILE A 11 -9.09 13.85 -10.50
N LEU A 12 -10.43 13.77 -10.37
CA LEU A 12 -11.10 13.67 -9.07
C LEU A 12 -10.64 12.44 -8.29
N THR A 13 -10.64 11.26 -8.92
CA THR A 13 -10.25 10.01 -8.25
C THR A 13 -8.78 10.01 -7.84
N GLU A 14 -7.90 10.63 -8.64
CA GLU A 14 -6.49 10.76 -8.30
C GLU A 14 -6.26 11.74 -7.15
N ALA A 15 -6.94 12.89 -7.16
CA ALA A 15 -6.88 13.86 -6.08
C ALA A 15 -7.36 13.26 -4.75
N LEU A 16 -8.51 12.56 -4.77
CA LEU A 16 -9.05 11.87 -3.60
C LEU A 16 -8.10 10.78 -3.09
N ALA A 17 -7.47 10.01 -3.98
CA ALA A 17 -6.53 8.97 -3.57
C ALA A 17 -5.27 9.54 -2.92
N ARG A 18 -4.70 10.62 -3.48
CA ARG A 18 -3.54 11.31 -2.89
C ARG A 18 -3.89 11.97 -1.56
N MET A 19 -5.07 12.58 -1.45
CA MET A 19 -5.58 13.17 -0.22
C MET A 19 -5.75 12.13 0.89
N ALA A 20 -6.34 10.97 0.56
CA ALA A 20 -6.45 9.87 1.51
C ALA A 20 -5.06 9.37 1.94
N MET A 21 -4.10 9.23 1.02
CA MET A 21 -2.73 8.87 1.38
C MET A 21 -2.04 9.91 2.27
N ALA A 22 -2.29 11.20 2.06
CA ALA A 22 -1.75 12.25 2.93
C ALA A 22 -2.29 12.12 4.37
N TYR A 23 -3.59 11.86 4.54
CA TYR A 23 -4.15 11.55 5.86
C TYR A 23 -3.69 10.21 6.42
N ALA A 24 -3.30 9.25 5.58
CA ALA A 24 -2.68 8.02 6.02
C ALA A 24 -1.31 8.28 6.67
N ASP A 25 -0.51 9.14 6.05
CA ASP A 25 0.84 9.47 6.50
C ASP A 25 0.85 10.34 7.78
N ILE A 26 -0.20 11.14 8.01
CA ILE A 26 -0.39 11.90 9.24
C ILE A 26 -0.86 10.94 10.35
N LYS A 27 0.06 10.57 11.25
CA LYS A 27 -0.21 9.63 12.37
C LYS A 27 -0.92 10.28 13.58
N THR A 28 -1.85 11.21 13.34
CA THR A 28 -2.65 11.84 14.41
C THR A 28 -4.04 11.21 14.49
N GLU A 29 -4.64 11.21 15.69
CA GLU A 29 -6.01 10.70 15.88
C GLU A 29 -7.04 11.48 15.05
N GLU A 30 -6.80 12.77 14.80
CA GLU A 30 -7.66 13.61 13.95
C GLU A 30 -7.61 13.26 12.46
N ALA A 31 -6.50 12.67 11.99
CA ALA A 31 -6.33 12.29 10.60
C ALA A 31 -7.05 10.97 10.27
N LYS A 32 -7.30 10.11 11.26
CA LYS A 32 -8.02 8.85 11.09
C LYS A 32 -9.43 9.02 10.50
N PRO A 33 -10.33 9.85 11.09
CA PRO A 33 -11.66 10.05 10.53
C PRO A 33 -11.60 10.71 9.15
N LYS A 34 -10.66 11.63 8.93
CA LYS A 34 -10.46 12.29 7.62
C LYS A 34 -10.05 11.30 6.53
N PHE A 35 -9.20 10.33 6.87
CA PHE A 35 -8.86 9.22 5.97
C PHE A 35 -10.10 8.41 5.61
N ASP A 36 -10.89 7.98 6.59
CA ASP A 36 -12.06 7.13 6.36
C ASP A 36 -13.14 7.84 5.53
N GLU A 37 -13.38 9.12 5.80
CA GLU A 37 -14.28 9.95 5.00
C GLU A 37 -13.81 10.10 3.56
N THR A 38 -12.52 10.38 3.35
CA THR A 38 -11.94 10.54 2.01
C THR A 38 -11.98 9.21 1.25
N LEU A 39 -11.71 8.10 1.93
CA LEU A 39 -11.77 6.76 1.36
C LEU A 39 -13.21 6.37 0.99
N LYS A 40 -14.20 6.73 1.82
CA LYS A 40 -15.63 6.54 1.52
C LYS A 40 -16.05 7.32 0.28
N LYS A 41 -15.60 8.57 0.13
CA LYS A 41 -15.82 9.38 -1.08
C LYS A 41 -15.18 8.73 -2.30
N LEU A 42 -13.95 8.23 -2.19
CA LEU A 42 -13.26 7.56 -3.30
C LEU A 42 -13.98 6.27 -3.74
N LYS A 43 -14.46 5.45 -2.79
CA LYS A 43 -15.24 4.22 -3.05
C LYS A 43 -16.51 4.45 -3.87
N ALA A 44 -17.10 5.64 -3.82
CA ALA A 44 -18.26 5.96 -4.64
C ALA A 44 -17.95 6.03 -6.15
N TRP A 45 -16.67 6.20 -6.51
CA TRP A 45 -16.24 6.40 -7.90
C TRP A 45 -15.51 5.21 -8.50
N VAL A 46 -14.79 4.46 -7.66
CA VAL A 46 -13.90 3.37 -8.05
C VAL A 46 -13.98 2.20 -7.06
N ASP A 47 -13.83 0.99 -7.58
CA ASP A 47 -13.55 -0.17 -6.76
C ASP A 47 -12.07 -0.13 -6.34
N LEU A 48 -11.82 -0.12 -5.02
CA LEU A 48 -10.46 -0.06 -4.47
C LEU A 48 -9.74 -1.40 -4.57
N ASP A 49 -10.48 -2.51 -4.58
CA ASP A 49 -9.92 -3.85 -4.52
C ASP A 49 -9.64 -4.41 -5.94
N SER A 50 -10.20 -3.79 -6.99
CA SER A 50 -10.03 -4.20 -8.39
C SER A 50 -8.67 -3.83 -9.00
N THR A 51 -8.07 -2.72 -8.55
CA THR A 51 -6.93 -2.09 -9.25
C THR A 51 -5.73 -1.97 -8.32
N SER A 52 -4.54 -2.39 -8.80
CA SER A 52 -3.28 -2.28 -8.04
C SER A 52 -2.96 -0.86 -7.59
N LYS A 53 -3.40 0.15 -8.34
CA LYS A 53 -3.25 1.58 -8.04
C LYS A 53 -3.58 1.96 -6.60
N TYR A 54 -4.67 1.40 -6.04
CA TYR A 54 -5.16 1.74 -4.71
C TYR A 54 -4.67 0.81 -3.60
N THR A 55 -3.80 -0.15 -3.91
CA THR A 55 -3.28 -1.10 -2.92
C THR A 55 -2.67 -0.44 -1.66
N PRO A 56 -1.91 0.67 -1.75
CA PRO A 56 -1.42 1.36 -0.55
C PRO A 56 -2.55 1.79 0.41
N LEU A 57 -3.67 2.29 -0.14
CA LEU A 57 -4.84 2.70 0.64
C LEU A 57 -5.54 1.51 1.28
N VAL A 58 -5.63 0.39 0.55
CA VAL A 58 -6.21 -0.85 1.08
C VAL A 58 -5.35 -1.40 2.20
N LEU A 59 -4.01 -1.43 2.04
CA LEU A 59 -3.09 -1.86 3.10
C LEU A 59 -3.27 -1.05 4.38
N GLU A 60 -3.33 0.28 4.26
CA GLU A 60 -3.54 1.17 5.41
C GLU A 60 -4.90 0.91 6.09
N ARG A 61 -5.98 0.78 5.31
CA ARG A 61 -7.33 0.48 5.82
C ARG A 61 -7.35 -0.82 6.62
N GLU A 62 -6.76 -1.88 6.08
CA GLU A 62 -6.76 -3.20 6.70
C GLU A 62 -5.86 -3.26 7.94
N GLU A 63 -4.74 -2.54 7.92
CA GLU A 63 -3.84 -2.40 9.07
C GLU A 63 -4.51 -1.67 10.24
N ARG A 64 -5.18 -0.53 9.96
CA ARG A 64 -5.97 0.20 10.98
C ARG A 64 -7.09 -0.63 11.58
N ALA A 65 -7.67 -1.53 10.79
CA ALA A 65 -8.70 -2.46 11.24
C ALA A 65 -8.15 -3.70 11.98
N GLY A 66 -6.82 -3.83 12.14
CA GLY A 66 -6.19 -4.98 12.78
C GLY A 66 -6.29 -6.29 11.98
N ARG A 67 -6.68 -6.23 10.70
CA ARG A 67 -6.88 -7.41 9.84
C ARG A 67 -5.57 -7.85 9.18
N TYR A 68 -4.59 -8.19 10.02
CA TYR A 68 -3.22 -8.48 9.61
C TYR A 68 -3.09 -9.64 8.59
N GLY A 69 -3.97 -10.63 8.65
CA GLY A 69 -3.98 -11.72 7.64
C GLY A 69 -4.25 -11.22 6.21
N ILE A 70 -5.14 -10.23 6.05
CA ILE A 70 -5.42 -9.61 4.75
C ILE A 70 -4.22 -8.78 4.29
N VAL A 71 -3.61 -8.03 5.21
CA VAL A 71 -2.40 -7.24 4.95
C VAL A 71 -1.26 -8.15 4.43
N LEU A 72 -1.01 -9.28 5.11
CA LEU A 72 0.02 -10.25 4.70
C LEU A 72 -0.27 -10.87 3.32
N LYS A 73 -1.54 -11.20 3.05
CA LYS A 73 -1.97 -11.73 1.76
C LYS A 73 -1.72 -10.72 0.63
N LEU A 74 -2.06 -9.46 0.85
CA LEU A 74 -1.84 -8.38 -0.12
C LEU A 74 -0.36 -8.14 -0.37
N ILE A 75 0.46 -8.04 0.69
CA ILE A 75 1.91 -7.85 0.56
C ILE A 75 2.55 -9.03 -0.18
N SER A 76 2.18 -10.27 0.15
CA SER A 76 2.70 -11.45 -0.55
C SER A 76 2.31 -11.46 -2.02
N LYS A 77 1.07 -11.07 -2.37
CA LYS A 77 0.63 -10.91 -3.75
C LYS A 77 1.46 -9.84 -4.48
N LEU A 78 1.76 -8.72 -3.84
CA LEU A 78 2.62 -7.66 -4.41
C LEU A 78 4.06 -8.13 -4.61
N LEU A 79 4.63 -8.86 -3.66
CA LEU A 79 5.99 -9.41 -3.76
C LEU A 79 6.13 -10.50 -4.83
N SER A 80 5.06 -11.24 -5.12
CA SER A 80 5.02 -12.29 -6.15
C SER A 80 4.91 -11.74 -7.58
N LYS A 81 4.43 -10.51 -7.75
CA LYS A 81 4.24 -9.89 -9.06
C LYS A 81 5.38 -8.92 -9.33
N GLU A 82 5.81 -8.81 -10.57
CA GLU A 82 6.66 -7.70 -11.03
C GLU A 82 5.82 -6.41 -11.11
N VAL A 83 5.39 -5.90 -9.97
CA VAL A 83 4.64 -4.63 -9.93
C VAL A 83 5.62 -3.49 -10.06
N LYS A 84 5.43 -2.63 -11.05
CA LYS A 84 6.26 -1.44 -11.21
C LYS A 84 5.83 -0.40 -10.18
N GLU A 85 6.80 0.24 -9.54
CA GLU A 85 6.54 1.25 -8.50
C GLU A 85 5.63 2.40 -8.98
N LYS A 86 5.61 2.66 -10.29
CA LYS A 86 4.79 3.69 -10.95
C LYS A 86 3.29 3.35 -11.03
N ASP A 87 2.91 2.10 -10.77
CA ASP A 87 1.52 1.67 -10.89
C ASP A 87 0.67 2.08 -9.67
N PHE A 88 1.31 2.56 -8.60
CA PHE A 88 0.67 2.92 -7.33
C PHE A 88 0.48 4.42 -7.15
N VAL A 89 -0.53 4.81 -6.38
CA VAL A 89 -0.72 6.22 -5.95
C VAL A 89 0.46 6.71 -5.11
N LYS A 90 1.02 5.83 -4.26
CA LYS A 90 2.27 6.03 -3.54
C LYS A 90 3.22 4.89 -3.94
N PRO A 91 4.40 5.19 -4.50
CA PRO A 91 5.39 4.17 -4.83
C PRO A 91 5.69 3.30 -3.61
N LEU A 92 5.57 1.98 -3.78
CA LEU A 92 5.93 0.98 -2.76
C LEU A 92 7.09 0.17 -3.30
N SER A 93 8.27 0.36 -2.72
CA SER A 93 9.44 -0.42 -3.11
C SER A 93 9.35 -1.85 -2.55
N LYS A 94 10.04 -2.79 -3.19
CA LYS A 94 10.15 -4.17 -2.69
C LYS A 94 10.73 -4.22 -1.28
N ARG A 95 11.65 -3.29 -0.97
CA ARG A 95 12.24 -3.11 0.35
C ARG A 95 11.18 -2.74 1.38
N ASP A 96 10.33 -1.76 1.07
CA ASP A 96 9.27 -1.30 1.98
C ASP A 96 8.24 -2.40 2.25
N LEU A 97 7.91 -3.19 1.22
CA LEU A 97 7.00 -4.34 1.35
C LEU A 97 7.55 -5.42 2.27
N LEU A 98 8.84 -5.78 2.14
CA LEU A 98 9.49 -6.75 3.01
C LEU A 98 9.60 -6.24 4.46
N GLU A 99 9.89 -4.95 4.64
CA GLU A 99 9.95 -4.32 5.95
C GLU A 99 8.57 -4.28 6.62
N LYS A 100 7.54 -3.90 5.87
CA LYS A 100 6.15 -3.90 6.36
C LYS A 100 5.68 -5.32 6.68
N ARG A 101 6.01 -6.32 5.86
CA ARG A 101 5.70 -7.73 6.15
C ARG A 101 6.34 -8.19 7.46
N ALA A 102 7.61 -7.85 7.68
CA ALA A 102 8.33 -8.17 8.91
C ALA A 102 7.69 -7.50 10.14
N ILE A 103 7.24 -6.26 10.05
CA ILE A 103 6.54 -5.58 11.16
C ILE A 103 5.26 -6.35 11.52
N ILE A 104 4.44 -6.70 10.53
CA ILE A 104 3.16 -7.41 10.75
C ILE A 104 3.38 -8.84 11.25
N LEU A 105 4.41 -9.54 10.77
CA LEU A 105 4.78 -10.85 11.30
C LEU A 105 5.26 -10.75 12.76
N GLY A 106 5.97 -9.66 13.09
CA GLY A 106 6.40 -9.37 14.46
C GLY A 106 5.23 -9.10 15.39
N THR A 107 4.22 -8.32 14.97
CA THR A 107 3.02 -8.08 15.78
C THR A 107 2.20 -9.35 16.04
N LEU A 108 2.27 -10.33 15.14
CA LEU A 108 1.65 -11.65 15.29
C LEU A 108 2.51 -12.68 16.06
N GLY A 109 3.75 -12.33 16.41
CA GLY A 109 4.65 -13.21 17.17
C GLY A 109 5.46 -14.22 16.34
N TYR A 110 5.48 -14.11 15.01
CA TYR A 110 6.22 -15.03 14.14
C TYR A 110 7.69 -14.64 13.98
N SER A 111 8.47 -14.76 15.06
CA SER A 111 9.89 -14.33 15.11
C SER A 111 10.78 -14.92 14.02
N ILE A 112 10.65 -16.21 13.71
CA ILE A 112 11.44 -16.91 12.69
C ILE A 112 11.21 -16.30 11.29
N LEU A 113 9.95 -15.98 10.97
CA LEU A 113 9.59 -15.40 9.68
C LEU A 113 10.08 -13.95 9.57
N VAL A 114 10.12 -13.21 10.68
CA VAL A 114 10.74 -11.87 10.73
C VAL A 114 12.22 -11.93 10.38
N GLU A 115 12.96 -12.89 10.95
CA GLU A 115 14.38 -13.06 10.62
C GLU A 115 14.61 -13.45 9.17
N HIS A 116 13.77 -14.35 8.65
CA HIS A 116 13.79 -14.72 7.25
C HIS A 116 13.61 -13.50 6.35
N ASP A 117 12.58 -12.68 6.61
CA ASP A 117 12.31 -11.47 5.82
C ASP A 117 13.45 -10.45 5.87
N LYS A 118 14.09 -10.29 7.04
CA LYS A 118 15.28 -9.43 7.17
C LYS A 118 16.43 -9.92 6.29
N LYS A 119 16.69 -11.24 6.25
CA LYS A 119 17.72 -11.85 5.40
C LYS A 119 17.35 -11.71 3.91
N THR A 120 16.10 -12.00 3.54
CA THR A 120 15.62 -11.85 2.17
C THR A 120 15.74 -10.41 1.67
N ARG A 121 15.48 -9.41 2.52
CA ARG A 121 15.61 -7.99 2.17
C ARG A 121 17.03 -7.61 1.75
N VAL A 122 18.06 -8.16 2.42
CA VAL A 122 19.47 -7.90 2.07
C VAL A 122 19.80 -8.47 0.70
N ILE A 123 19.33 -9.69 0.41
CA ILE A 123 19.61 -10.39 -0.85
C ILE A 123 18.82 -9.78 -2.01
N ALA A 124 17.54 -9.46 -1.80
CA ALA A 124 16.63 -9.01 -2.85
C ALA A 124 16.77 -7.52 -3.19
N CYS A 125 17.44 -6.74 -2.35
CA CYS A 125 17.63 -5.29 -2.53
C CYS A 125 19.08 -4.88 -2.23
N PRO A 126 20.07 -5.38 -3.00
CA PRO A 126 21.46 -5.02 -2.78
C PRO A 126 21.71 -3.55 -3.15
N LYS A 127 22.59 -2.88 -2.40
CA LYS A 127 22.95 -1.46 -2.66
C LYS A 127 23.79 -1.28 -3.94
N ALA A 128 24.55 -2.31 -4.28
CA ALA A 128 25.41 -2.36 -5.45
C ALA A 128 25.31 -3.75 -6.07
N TYR A 129 25.56 -3.85 -7.36
CA TYR A 129 25.66 -5.13 -8.03
C TYR A 129 26.87 -5.91 -7.48
N ALA A 130 26.75 -7.23 -7.44
CA ALA A 130 27.89 -8.08 -7.11
C ALA A 130 29.03 -7.79 -8.10
N LEU A 131 30.25 -7.68 -7.57
CA LEU A 131 31.44 -7.60 -8.40
C LEU A 131 31.57 -8.94 -9.15
N PHE A 132 31.85 -8.85 -10.45
CA PHE A 132 32.06 -10.01 -11.32
C PHE A 132 33.34 -10.77 -10.97
#